data_AF-A0A158JVJ5-F1
#
_entry.id   AF-A0A158JVJ5-F1
#
_cell.length_a   1.000
_cell.length_b   1.000
_cell.length_c   1.000
_cell.angle_alpha   90.00
_cell.angle_beta   90.00
_cell.angle_gamma   90.00
#
_symmetry.space_group_name_H-M   'P 1'
#
loop_
_entity.id
_entity.type
_entity.pdbx_description
1 polymer ?
#
loop_
_entity_poly.entity_id
_entity_poly.type
_entity_poly.pdbx_seq_one_letter_code
_entity_poly.pdbx_strand_id
1 'polypeptide(L)'
;MNKLLIAALVGTLATTSMIVTTDAFAATTDAATTPKATAKRPAPAKRLIKRKPTTEAAAAAKTDPIPEGSEKWSCKEGLAFYLKGDMKRDAVVTVHWAQKDYRLPRQDTTTGADRFHDLATGMDLVVIPTKAMLFSDKDESRLADECVTQAMATGAPAPTQSNALIKDVK
;
A
#
# COMPACT_ATOMS: atom_id res chain seq x y z
N MET A 1 47.15 16.15 21.29
CA MET A 1 47.59 17.17 20.32
C MET A 1 46.87 16.92 19.00
N ASN A 2 45.85 17.71 18.69
CA ASN A 2 45.65 18.33 17.38
C ASN A 2 44.58 19.42 17.53
N LYS A 3 44.92 20.59 16.99
CA LYS A 3 44.29 21.88 17.23
C LYS A 3 43.23 22.17 16.16
N LEU A 4 42.13 22.78 16.63
CA LEU A 4 41.37 23.90 16.02
C LEU A 4 40.82 23.73 14.58
N LEU A 5 39.52 24.00 14.40
CA LEU A 5 39.04 25.27 13.82
C LEU A 5 37.50 25.35 13.79
N ILE A 6 37.01 26.55 14.11
CA ILE A 6 35.63 27.02 14.16
C ILE A 6 35.24 27.55 12.77
N ALA A 7 34.01 27.31 12.30
CA ALA A 7 33.36 28.20 11.33
C ALA A 7 31.83 28.08 11.44
N ALA A 8 31.22 29.15 11.98
CA ALA A 8 29.80 29.41 11.93
C ALA A 8 29.42 30.03 10.58
N LEU A 9 28.28 29.64 10.01
CA LEU A 9 27.61 30.40 8.95
C LEU A 9 26.13 30.52 9.29
N VAL A 10 25.75 31.75 9.65
CA VAL A 10 24.40 32.28 9.72
C VAL A 10 23.96 32.62 8.31
N GLY A 11 22.73 32.24 7.94
CA GLY A 11 22.15 32.56 6.63
C GLY A 11 20.63 32.50 6.66
N THR A 12 20.02 33.55 7.19
CA THR A 12 18.59 33.85 7.10
C THR A 12 18.20 34.17 5.66
N LEU A 13 17.12 33.56 5.14
CA LEU A 13 16.39 34.12 4.01
C LEU A 13 14.88 34.05 4.28
N ALA A 14 14.29 35.23 4.39
CA ALA A 14 12.87 35.48 4.61
C ALA A 14 12.20 35.90 3.29
N THR A 15 10.86 35.85 3.29
CA THR A 15 9.90 36.52 2.36
C THR A 15 9.81 35.89 0.95
N THR A 16 8.68 35.81 0.23
CA THR A 16 7.44 36.61 0.17
C THR A 16 6.43 35.88 -0.77
N SER A 17 5.11 35.97 -0.51
CA SER A 17 3.98 36.33 -1.43
C SER A 17 3.86 35.70 -2.84
N MET A 18 2.74 35.45 -3.53
CA MET A 18 1.29 35.74 -3.42
C MET A 18 0.65 35.33 -4.79
N ILE A 19 -0.67 35.01 -4.81
CA ILE A 19 -1.65 35.20 -5.94
C ILE A 19 -1.49 34.24 -7.16
N VAL A 20 -2.52 33.57 -7.70
CA VAL A 20 -3.55 34.07 -8.65
C VAL A 20 -4.77 33.12 -8.71
N THR A 21 -5.94 33.75 -8.84
CA THR A 21 -7.32 33.26 -8.97
C THR A 21 -7.76 32.96 -10.42
N THR A 22 -9.00 32.45 -10.54
CA THR A 22 -9.94 32.38 -11.71
C THR A 22 -9.73 31.19 -12.67
N ASP A 23 -10.74 30.52 -13.24
CA ASP A 23 -12.05 30.99 -13.69
C ASP A 23 -13.21 29.99 -13.52
N ALA A 24 -14.37 30.57 -13.27
CA ALA A 24 -15.69 29.96 -13.34
C ALA A 24 -16.17 29.88 -14.79
N PHE A 25 -16.79 28.76 -15.17
CA PHE A 25 -17.66 28.71 -16.36
C PHE A 25 -19.10 28.48 -15.90
N ALA A 26 -19.91 29.52 -16.08
CA ALA A 26 -21.35 29.50 -15.92
C ALA A 26 -22.02 29.53 -17.30
N ALA A 27 -23.14 28.81 -17.35
CA ALA A 27 -24.37 29.11 -18.08
C ALA A 27 -24.39 28.91 -19.61
N THR A 28 -25.21 27.94 -20.06
CA THR A 28 -26.51 28.13 -20.76
C THR A 28 -26.34 28.34 -22.27
N THR A 29 -27.13 27.78 -23.19
CA THR A 29 -28.60 27.78 -23.28
C THR A 29 -29.06 26.74 -24.31
N ASP A 30 -30.30 26.30 -24.09
CA ASP A 30 -31.21 25.61 -25.01
C ASP A 30 -31.27 26.15 -26.44
N ALA A 31 -31.60 25.27 -27.39
CA ALA A 31 -32.64 25.54 -28.38
C ALA A 31 -33.10 24.25 -29.07
N ALA A 32 -34.33 23.86 -28.77
CA ALA A 32 -35.09 22.83 -29.46
C ALA A 32 -35.53 23.29 -30.86
N THR A 33 -35.67 22.35 -31.80
CA THR A 33 -36.65 22.41 -32.90
C THR A 33 -36.86 21.01 -33.50
N THR A 34 -38.08 20.50 -33.41
CA THR A 34 -38.65 19.34 -34.12
C THR A 34 -39.55 19.85 -35.28
N PRO A 35 -40.20 19.01 -36.11
CA PRO A 35 -39.81 17.73 -36.73
C PRO A 35 -40.08 17.71 -38.25
N LYS A 36 -39.42 16.84 -39.04
CA LYS A 36 -39.86 16.53 -40.43
C LYS A 36 -39.99 15.03 -40.63
N ALA A 37 -41.21 14.62 -40.98
CA ALA A 37 -41.59 13.26 -41.32
C ALA A 37 -41.04 12.84 -42.69
N THR A 38 -40.56 11.60 -42.83
CA THR A 38 -40.77 10.73 -44.01
C THR A 38 -40.17 9.32 -43.83
N ALA A 39 -40.86 8.36 -44.45
CA ALA A 39 -40.42 7.04 -44.89
C ALA A 39 -40.18 5.93 -43.85
N LYS A 40 -41.15 5.01 -43.79
CA LYS A 40 -41.08 3.71 -43.12
C LYS A 40 -40.06 2.81 -43.86
N ARG A 41 -38.84 2.71 -43.33
CA ARG A 41 -37.78 1.80 -43.80
C ARG A 41 -37.90 0.45 -43.06
N PRO A 42 -37.72 -0.70 -43.74
CA PRO A 42 -37.89 -2.01 -43.09
C PRO A 42 -36.85 -2.22 -41.99
N ALA A 43 -37.27 -2.92 -40.94
CA ALA A 43 -36.52 -3.11 -39.70
C ALA A 43 -35.14 -3.73 -39.96
N PRO A 44 -34.05 -3.18 -39.39
CA PRO A 44 -32.75 -3.84 -39.43
C PRO A 44 -32.81 -5.10 -38.55
N ALA A 45 -32.55 -6.25 -39.17
CA ALA A 45 -32.36 -7.51 -38.44
C ALA A 45 -31.31 -7.31 -37.34
N LYS A 46 -31.67 -7.61 -36.10
CA LYS A 46 -30.76 -7.63 -34.95
C LYS A 46 -29.63 -8.62 -35.22
N ARG A 47 -28.50 -8.14 -35.75
CA ARG A 47 -27.25 -8.87 -35.68
C ARG A 47 -26.75 -8.76 -34.24
N LEU A 48 -26.91 -9.85 -33.51
CA LEU A 48 -26.29 -10.05 -32.21
C LEU A 48 -24.77 -10.07 -32.43
N ILE A 49 -24.11 -8.92 -32.30
CA ILE A 49 -22.66 -8.88 -32.18
C ILE A 49 -22.36 -9.53 -30.84
N LYS A 50 -21.86 -10.77 -30.87
CA LYS A 50 -21.24 -11.40 -29.71
C LYS A 50 -20.08 -10.50 -29.30
N ARG A 51 -20.29 -9.72 -28.22
CA ARG A 51 -19.23 -9.00 -27.52
C ARG A 51 -18.18 -10.05 -27.15
N LYS A 52 -17.04 -9.99 -27.84
CA LYS A 52 -15.82 -10.67 -27.41
C LYS A 52 -15.54 -10.21 -25.96
N PRO A 53 -15.31 -11.13 -25.00
CA PRO A 53 -14.99 -10.73 -23.64
C PRO A 53 -13.53 -10.25 -23.66
N THR A 54 -13.31 -8.97 -23.95
CA THR A 54 -11.95 -8.44 -24.00
C THR A 54 -11.98 -6.94 -23.80
N THR A 55 -12.01 -6.51 -22.54
CA THR A 55 -11.34 -5.29 -22.03
C THR A 55 -11.35 -5.24 -20.50
N GLU A 56 -12.34 -5.78 -19.80
CA GLU A 56 -12.33 -5.81 -18.32
C GLU A 56 -11.43 -6.92 -17.73
N ALA A 57 -11.35 -8.08 -18.38
CA ALA A 57 -10.49 -9.19 -17.92
C ALA A 57 -8.98 -8.94 -18.10
N ALA A 58 -8.59 -7.98 -18.95
CA ALA A 58 -7.18 -7.63 -19.17
C ALA A 58 -6.65 -6.59 -18.17
N ALA A 59 -7.55 -5.84 -17.51
CA ALA A 59 -7.18 -4.88 -16.47
C ALA A 59 -7.00 -5.54 -15.08
N ALA A 60 -7.61 -6.71 -14.87
CA ALA A 60 -7.47 -7.51 -13.64
C ALA A 60 -6.19 -8.38 -13.60
N ALA A 61 -5.33 -8.31 -14.63
CA ALA A 61 -4.19 -9.22 -14.80
C ALA A 61 -2.85 -8.71 -14.25
N LYS A 62 -2.82 -7.58 -13.52
CA LYS A 62 -1.60 -6.99 -12.94
C LYS A 62 -1.59 -7.04 -11.41
N THR A 63 -2.38 -7.92 -10.83
CA THR A 63 -2.47 -8.12 -9.40
C THR A 63 -1.76 -9.41 -9.08
N ASP A 64 -0.71 -9.34 -8.26
CA ASP A 64 -0.01 -10.54 -7.83
C ASP A 64 -1.02 -11.42 -7.09
N PRO A 65 -1.10 -12.74 -7.38
CA PRO A 65 -1.94 -13.63 -6.59
C PRO A 65 -1.38 -13.73 -5.17
N ILE A 66 -2.25 -13.87 -4.16
CA ILE A 66 -1.81 -14.07 -2.77
C ILE A 66 -0.87 -15.29 -2.75
N PRO A 67 0.36 -15.15 -2.24
CA PRO A 67 1.33 -16.22 -2.31
C PRO A 67 0.86 -17.46 -1.52
N GLU A 68 1.01 -18.65 -2.08
CA GLU A 68 0.67 -19.89 -1.36
C GLU A 68 1.54 -20.05 -0.10
N GLY A 69 0.90 -20.45 1.01
CA GLY A 69 1.54 -20.56 2.32
C GLY A 69 1.74 -19.22 3.04
N SER A 70 1.08 -18.15 2.61
CA SER A 70 1.07 -16.89 3.36
C SER A 70 0.14 -16.96 4.55
N GLU A 71 0.57 -16.42 5.69
CA GLU A 71 -0.27 -16.22 6.87
C GLU A 71 -1.03 -14.90 6.75
N LYS A 72 -2.33 -14.91 7.07
CA LYS A 72 -3.17 -13.71 7.07
C LYS A 72 -3.01 -12.94 8.37
N TRP A 73 -2.71 -11.66 8.25
CA TRP A 73 -2.66 -10.71 9.35
C TRP A 73 -3.86 -9.77 9.26
N SER A 74 -4.69 -9.74 10.30
CA SER A 74 -5.90 -8.91 10.37
C SER A 74 -5.61 -7.67 11.22
N CYS A 75 -5.95 -6.50 10.71
CA CYS A 75 -5.62 -5.19 11.29
C CYS A 75 -6.87 -4.45 11.79
N LYS A 76 -6.67 -3.40 12.59
CA LYS A 76 -7.74 -2.68 13.30
C LYS A 76 -8.83 -2.11 12.40
N GLU A 77 -8.46 -1.56 11.25
CA GLU A 77 -9.38 -0.87 10.34
C GLU A 77 -10.10 -1.80 9.35
N GLY A 78 -10.15 -3.11 9.65
CA GLY A 78 -10.66 -4.12 8.72
C GLY A 78 -9.71 -4.41 7.54
N LEU A 79 -8.52 -3.82 7.57
CA LEU A 79 -7.44 -4.08 6.63
C LEU A 79 -6.78 -5.42 6.94
N ALA A 80 -6.15 -6.02 5.92
CA ALA A 80 -5.37 -7.23 6.09
C ALA A 80 -4.22 -7.28 5.09
N PHE A 81 -3.12 -7.88 5.50
CA PHE A 81 -2.03 -8.26 4.60
C PHE A 81 -1.73 -9.74 4.74
N TYR A 82 -1.06 -10.30 3.75
CA TYR A 82 -0.59 -11.68 3.80
C TYR A 82 0.92 -11.69 3.87
N LEU A 83 1.48 -12.46 4.80
CA LEU A 83 2.92 -12.57 5.00
C LEU A 83 3.38 -13.98 4.65
N LYS A 84 4.33 -14.07 3.72
CA LYS A 84 5.02 -15.31 3.37
C LYS A 84 6.47 -15.24 3.84
N GLY A 85 6.89 -16.30 4.51
CA GLY A 85 8.26 -16.46 5.03
C GLY A 85 8.25 -16.77 6.53
N ASP A 86 9.38 -17.25 7.02
CA ASP A 86 9.61 -17.49 8.43
C ASP A 86 10.34 -16.30 9.06
N MET A 87 9.60 -15.50 9.82
CA MET A 87 10.14 -14.38 10.58
C MET A 87 11.17 -14.77 11.65
N LYS A 88 11.38 -16.05 11.94
CA LYS A 88 12.42 -16.55 12.86
C LYS A 88 13.72 -16.96 12.18
N ARG A 89 13.76 -17.04 10.85
CA ARG A 89 14.92 -17.58 10.11
C ARG A 89 15.26 -16.78 8.87
N ASP A 90 14.23 -16.29 8.18
CA ASP A 90 14.42 -15.64 6.91
C ASP A 90 14.96 -14.22 7.09
N ALA A 91 15.93 -13.90 6.25
CA ALA A 91 16.47 -12.56 6.08
C ALA A 91 15.56 -11.69 5.19
N VAL A 92 14.62 -12.28 4.45
CA VAL A 92 13.69 -11.57 3.58
C VAL A 92 12.31 -12.21 3.72
N VAL A 93 11.29 -11.40 3.98
CA VAL A 93 9.88 -11.82 3.99
C VAL A 93 9.16 -11.20 2.81
N THR A 94 8.10 -11.87 2.34
CA THR A 94 7.23 -11.32 1.29
C THR A 94 5.91 -10.89 1.91
N VAL A 95 5.58 -9.61 1.78
CA VAL A 95 4.31 -9.04 2.22
C VAL A 95 3.45 -8.78 0.99
N HIS A 96 2.29 -9.42 0.92
CA HIS A 96 1.28 -9.15 -0.08
C HIS A 96 0.34 -8.05 0.45
N TRP A 97 0.41 -6.87 -0.15
CA TRP A 97 -0.37 -5.69 0.22
C TRP A 97 -0.93 -5.00 -1.02
N ALA A 98 -2.20 -4.57 -0.96
CA ALA A 98 -2.87 -3.86 -2.05
C ALA A 98 -2.66 -4.53 -3.43
N GLN A 99 -2.77 -5.87 -3.47
CA GLN A 99 -2.60 -6.71 -4.66
C GLN A 99 -1.19 -6.74 -5.27
N LYS A 100 -0.16 -6.42 -4.48
CA LYS A 100 1.24 -6.46 -4.88
C LYS A 100 2.08 -7.20 -3.85
N ASP A 101 3.08 -7.91 -4.34
CA ASP A 101 4.09 -8.54 -3.51
C ASP A 101 5.28 -7.62 -3.27
N TYR A 102 5.60 -7.41 -2.00
CA TYR A 102 6.76 -6.64 -1.56
C TYR A 102 7.73 -7.59 -0.88
N ARG A 103 9.00 -7.56 -1.29
CA ARG A 103 10.08 -8.33 -0.65
C ARG A 103 10.84 -7.44 0.30
N LEU A 104 10.61 -7.62 1.60
CA LEU A 104 11.18 -6.77 2.63
C LEU A 104 12.36 -7.49 3.27
N PRO A 105 13.61 -7.01 3.07
CA PRO A 105 14.76 -7.51 3.79
C PRO A 105 14.73 -7.06 5.25
N ARG A 106 15.16 -7.96 6.14
CA ARG A 106 15.31 -7.73 7.57
C ARG A 106 16.32 -6.62 7.83
N GLN A 107 15.99 -5.78 8.79
CA GLN A 107 16.85 -4.72 9.29
C GLN A 107 17.34 -5.08 10.69
N ASP A 108 18.58 -4.67 10.99
CA ASP A 108 19.10 -4.75 12.34
C ASP A 108 18.41 -3.70 13.21
N THR A 109 17.82 -4.15 14.32
CA THR A 109 17.16 -3.29 15.29
C THR A 109 17.80 -3.46 16.66
N THR A 110 17.87 -2.37 17.42
CA THR A 110 18.36 -2.38 18.80
C THR A 110 17.24 -2.63 19.81
N THR A 111 15.98 -2.44 19.41
CA THR A 111 14.80 -2.53 20.27
C THR A 111 14.25 -3.94 20.42
N GLY A 112 14.83 -4.93 19.72
CA GLY A 112 14.37 -6.31 19.73
C GLY A 112 13.03 -6.54 19.02
N ALA A 113 12.51 -5.54 18.29
CA ALA A 113 11.40 -5.75 17.36
C ALA A 113 11.95 -6.19 16.00
N ASP A 114 11.29 -7.13 15.34
CA ASP A 114 11.68 -7.51 13.99
C ASP A 114 11.22 -6.42 13.01
N ARG A 115 12.15 -5.77 12.33
CA ARG A 115 11.85 -4.79 11.28
C ARG A 115 12.29 -5.35 9.94
N PHE A 116 11.45 -5.20 8.93
CA PHE A 116 11.76 -5.53 7.55
C PHE A 116 11.44 -4.32 6.71
N HIS A 117 12.41 -3.84 5.95
CA HIS A 117 12.27 -2.59 5.21
C HIS A 117 12.88 -2.73 3.83
N ASP A 118 12.09 -2.42 2.81
CA ASP A 118 12.58 -2.35 1.43
C ASP A 118 12.73 -0.89 1.00
N LEU A 119 13.98 -0.46 0.82
CA LEU A 119 14.34 0.89 0.37
C LEU A 119 13.82 1.21 -1.04
N ALA A 120 13.62 0.21 -1.90
CA ALA A 120 13.16 0.45 -3.27
C ALA A 120 11.67 0.77 -3.32
N THR A 121 10.86 0.02 -2.57
CA THR A 121 9.41 0.22 -2.51
C THR A 121 8.99 1.23 -1.45
N GLY A 122 9.82 1.45 -0.41
CA GLY A 122 9.50 2.26 0.75
C GLY A 122 8.61 1.53 1.75
N MET A 123 8.41 0.22 1.60
CA MET A 123 7.59 -0.56 2.52
C MET A 123 8.38 -0.91 3.78
N ASP A 124 7.80 -0.64 4.94
CA ASP A 124 8.39 -0.98 6.24
C ASP A 124 7.40 -1.76 7.09
N LEU A 125 7.77 -2.99 7.44
CA LEU A 125 7.03 -3.86 8.33
C LEU A 125 7.75 -3.92 9.67
N VAL A 126 7.06 -3.48 10.72
CA VAL A 126 7.54 -3.57 12.10
C VAL A 126 6.69 -4.58 12.85
N VAL A 127 7.33 -5.61 13.42
CA VAL A 127 6.66 -6.65 14.20
C VAL A 127 7.16 -6.67 15.63
N ILE A 128 6.21 -6.44 16.53
CA ILE A 128 6.36 -6.46 17.99
C ILE A 128 5.71 -7.75 18.49
N PRO A 129 6.09 -8.30 19.67
CA PRO A 129 5.57 -9.58 20.15
C PRO A 129 4.05 -9.77 20.14
N THR A 130 3.27 -8.69 20.23
CA THR A 130 1.81 -8.73 20.29
C THR A 130 1.11 -8.21 19.04
N LYS A 131 1.81 -7.52 18.13
CA LYS A 131 1.21 -6.90 16.94
C LYS A 131 2.23 -6.51 15.88
N ALA A 132 1.78 -6.41 14.64
CA ALA A 132 2.52 -5.86 13.51
C ALA A 132 1.94 -4.53 13.04
N MET A 133 2.79 -3.71 12.42
CA MET A 133 2.43 -2.44 11.80
C MET A 133 3.14 -2.35 10.44
N LEU A 134 2.42 -1.87 9.44
CA LEU A 134 2.90 -1.69 8.07
C LEU A 134 2.89 -0.20 7.72
N PHE A 135 4.02 0.30 7.25
CA PHE A 135 4.25 1.70 6.90
C PHE A 135 4.68 1.82 5.43
N SER A 136 4.40 2.99 4.84
CA SER A 136 4.94 3.44 3.56
C SER A 136 5.75 4.70 3.79
N ASP A 137 7.06 4.64 3.54
CA ASP A 137 7.96 5.78 3.60
C ASP A 137 7.70 6.75 2.44
N LYS A 138 7.17 6.26 1.31
CA LYS A 138 6.85 7.10 0.14
C LYS A 138 5.67 8.04 0.41
N ASP A 139 4.69 7.54 1.13
CA ASP A 139 3.47 8.27 1.45
C ASP A 139 3.52 8.85 2.88
N GLU A 140 4.64 8.65 3.59
CA GLU A 140 4.83 8.95 5.02
C GLU A 140 3.63 8.52 5.88
N SER A 141 3.02 7.38 5.55
CA SER A 141 1.73 6.97 6.08
C SER A 141 1.77 5.58 6.72
N ARG A 142 0.91 5.41 7.73
CA ARG A 142 0.64 4.11 8.36
C ARG A 142 -0.42 3.41 7.51
N LEU A 143 0.01 2.38 6.78
CA LEU A 143 -0.85 1.65 5.86
C LEU A 143 -1.75 0.66 6.59
N ALA A 144 -1.22 0.00 7.63
CA ALA A 144 -1.97 -0.95 8.42
C ALA A 144 -1.46 -0.98 9.86
N ASP A 145 -2.39 -0.86 10.81
CA ASP A 145 -2.07 -0.79 12.23
C ASP A 145 -2.70 -1.92 13.05
N GLU A 146 -1.98 -2.29 14.10
CA GLU A 146 -2.38 -3.29 15.09
C GLU A 146 -2.80 -4.61 14.45
N CYS A 147 -1.96 -5.10 13.54
CA CYS A 147 -2.21 -6.32 12.81
C CYS A 147 -1.84 -7.54 13.66
N VAL A 148 -2.73 -8.53 13.71
CA VAL A 148 -2.55 -9.78 14.47
C VAL A 148 -2.91 -10.98 13.61
N THR A 149 -2.21 -12.09 13.81
CA THR A 149 -2.60 -13.38 13.23
C THR A 149 -3.72 -14.00 14.05
N GLN A 150 -4.34 -15.04 13.51
CA GLN A 150 -5.39 -15.77 14.23
C GLN A 150 -4.86 -16.40 15.54
N ALA A 151 -3.62 -16.90 15.52
CA ALA A 151 -2.97 -17.41 16.73
C ALA A 151 -2.72 -16.30 17.76
N MET A 152 -2.29 -15.12 17.31
CA MET A 152 -2.05 -13.97 18.19
C MET A 152 -3.34 -13.44 18.82
N ALA A 153 -4.46 -13.47 18.08
CA ALA A 153 -5.77 -13.14 18.62
C ALA A 153 -6.19 -14.06 19.78
N THR A 154 -5.68 -15.30 19.82
CA THR A 154 -5.88 -16.26 20.92
C THR A 154 -4.83 -16.18 22.03
N GLY A 155 -3.92 -15.19 21.98
CA GLY A 155 -2.89 -14.96 22.99
C GLY A 155 -1.52 -15.59 22.69
N ALA A 156 -1.32 -16.17 21.51
CA ALA A 156 0.01 -16.62 21.11
C ALA A 156 0.94 -15.43 20.80
N PRO A 157 2.25 -15.52 21.12
CA PRO A 157 3.20 -14.50 20.71
C PRO A 157 3.45 -14.52 19.20
N ALA A 158 3.78 -13.38 18.62
CA ALA A 158 4.19 -13.26 17.22
C ALA A 158 5.38 -14.19 16.89
N PRO A 159 5.51 -14.71 15.66
CA PRO A 159 6.59 -15.61 15.26
C PRO A 159 7.93 -14.88 15.03
N THR A 160 8.34 -14.03 15.97
CA THR A 160 9.57 -13.21 15.89
C THR A 160 10.80 -13.93 16.43
N GLN A 161 12.00 -13.47 16.02
CA GLN A 161 13.27 -13.92 16.57
C GLN A 161 13.31 -13.75 18.10
N SER A 162 12.91 -12.57 18.57
CA SER A 162 12.94 -12.22 19.99
C SER A 162 12.05 -13.14 20.84
N ASN A 163 10.90 -13.56 20.31
CA ASN A 163 10.04 -14.53 21.00
C ASN A 163 10.60 -15.95 20.98
N ALA A 164 11.45 -16.31 20.01
CA ALA A 164 12.18 -17.58 20.05
C ALA A 164 13.23 -17.57 21.16
N LEU A 165 14.02 -16.48 21.24
CA LEU A 165 15.03 -16.31 22.30
C LEU A 165 14.42 -16.37 23.71
N ILE A 166 13.23 -15.80 23.92
CA ILE A 166 12.56 -15.86 25.24
C ILE A 166 12.15 -17.29 25.63
N LYS A 167 11.79 -18.15 24.66
CA LYS A 167 11.36 -19.53 24.94
C LYS A 167 12.52 -20.45 25.33
N ASP A 168 13.72 -20.17 24.85
CA ASP A 168 14.91 -21.01 25.07
C ASP A 168 15.64 -20.69 26.39
N VAL A 169 15.20 -19.66 27.13
CA VAL A 169 15.79 -19.22 28.41
C VAL A 169 15.11 -19.87 29.63
N LYS A 170 14.08 -20.71 29.42
CA LYS A 170 13.33 -21.38 30.49
C LYS A 170 13.76 -22.83 30.68
#